data_AF-A0A7C7USD0-F1
#
_entry.id   AF-A0A7C7USD0-F1
#
_cell.length_a   1.000
_cell.length_b   1.000
_cell.length_c   1.000
_cell.angle_alpha   90.00
_cell.angle_beta   90.00
_cell.angle_gamma   90.00
#
_symmetry.space_group_name_H-M   'P 1'
#
loop_
_entity.id
_entity.type
_entity.pdbx_description
1 polymer ?
#
loop_
_entity_poly.entity_id
_entity_poly.type
_entity_poly.pdbx_seq_one_letter_code
_entity_poly.pdbx_strand_id
1 'polypeptide(L)'
;MSWIVAKLSMQGIKGVLDRAGDFELAEGRSPRSIVIYAPNACGKSVYADAVEYFFSKDGSVAHLGKEGADSERSGRHAIPHVLAEERGITPQVSMTFVNSASGESIQVTRPVRTGQADNMPPELYPIIGVAPAHRVLRQHDLRRFIVDMTPGARYAELSRWFGLTRLEKVLQHLETTSNVLESRDFEREIEERVQDIARHTNNSVTEYDERAVLDWCAAETERHLGKGLTIDSLEEMKKAVRTLKRLQGRIILSSAAAQSYQAKLTLEQMATELTSQDGQLQACDTALIDAVAAERRTKRLLTAAKNSVFREI
;
A
#
# COMPACT_ATOMS: atom_id res chain seq x y z
N MET A 1 -16.24 11.19 -21.76
CA MET A 1 -16.90 12.42 -21.29
C MET A 1 -15.84 13.35 -20.73
N SER A 2 -15.75 14.60 -21.20
CA SER A 2 -14.76 15.57 -20.74
C SER A 2 -15.40 16.60 -19.83
N TRP A 3 -14.81 16.77 -18.64
CA TRP A 3 -15.17 17.81 -17.68
C TRP A 3 -14.18 18.96 -17.81
N ILE A 4 -14.69 20.19 -17.81
CA ILE A 4 -13.89 21.41 -17.73
C ILE A 4 -14.07 22.06 -16.37
N VAL A 5 -13.02 22.70 -15.85
CA VAL A 5 -13.13 23.54 -14.66
C VAL A 5 -13.72 24.88 -15.10
N ALA A 6 -14.94 25.19 -14.66
CA ALA A 6 -15.62 26.44 -14.98
C ALA A 6 -15.34 27.53 -13.96
N LYS A 7 -15.18 27.16 -12.69
CA LYS A 7 -14.88 28.10 -11.61
C LYS A 7 -13.94 27.49 -10.59
N LEU A 8 -13.00 28.29 -10.10
CA LEU A 8 -12.16 27.99 -8.94
C LEU A 8 -12.43 29.05 -7.87
N SER A 9 -12.79 28.61 -6.67
CA SER A 9 -12.93 29.46 -5.50
C SER A 9 -12.07 28.92 -4.37
N MET A 10 -11.45 29.81 -3.60
CA MET A 10 -10.70 29.41 -2.40
C MET A 10 -10.80 30.47 -1.32
N GLN A 11 -10.67 30.06 -0.07
CA GLN A 11 -10.63 30.96 1.07
C GLN A 11 -9.82 30.32 2.19
N GLY A 12 -9.12 31.14 2.98
CA GLY A 12 -8.37 30.70 4.15
C GLY A 12 -7.19 29.77 3.84
N ILE A 13 -6.51 29.92 2.69
CA ILE A 13 -5.37 29.07 2.29
C ILE A 13 -4.11 29.92 2.12
N LYS A 14 -3.05 29.61 2.87
CA LYS A 14 -1.73 30.26 2.80
C LYS A 14 -1.79 31.79 2.71
N GLY A 15 -1.59 32.37 1.52
CA GLY A 15 -1.58 33.82 1.28
C GLY A 15 -2.94 34.39 0.84
N VAL A 16 -3.98 33.56 0.73
CA VAL A 16 -5.34 33.95 0.36
C VAL A 16 -6.24 33.80 1.59
N LEU A 17 -6.64 34.92 2.18
CA LEU A 17 -7.46 34.93 3.40
C LEU A 17 -8.96 34.81 3.09
N ASP A 18 -9.47 35.58 2.14
CA ASP A 18 -10.87 35.63 1.74
C ASP A 18 -11.07 35.29 0.25
N ARG A 19 -12.29 35.48 -0.27
CA ARG A 19 -12.68 35.16 -1.65
C ARG A 19 -12.13 36.13 -2.72
N ALA A 20 -11.12 36.94 -2.41
CA ALA A 20 -10.52 37.86 -3.37
C ALA A 20 -9.78 37.17 -4.55
N GLY A 21 -9.81 35.83 -4.64
CA GLY A 21 -9.12 35.02 -5.66
C GLY A 21 -10.02 34.07 -6.46
N ASP A 22 -11.33 34.27 -6.48
CA ASP A 22 -12.24 33.45 -7.28
C ASP A 22 -12.04 33.71 -8.79
N PHE A 23 -11.86 32.64 -9.57
CA PHE A 23 -11.67 32.71 -11.01
C PHE A 23 -12.78 32.01 -11.78
N GLU A 24 -13.33 32.71 -12.77
CA GLU A 24 -14.15 32.12 -13.82
C GLU A 24 -13.22 31.62 -14.94
N LEU A 25 -13.11 30.30 -15.04
CA LEU A 25 -12.22 29.57 -15.94
C LEU A 25 -12.95 29.03 -17.19
N ALA A 26 -14.26 29.27 -17.31
CA ALA A 26 -15.01 29.00 -18.52
C ALA A 26 -16.09 30.04 -18.78
N GLU A 27 -16.48 30.18 -20.04
CA GLU A 27 -17.71 30.86 -20.46
C GLU A 27 -18.64 29.83 -21.10
N GLY A 28 -19.71 29.46 -20.38
CA GLY A 28 -20.56 28.34 -20.75
C GLY A 28 -19.76 27.03 -20.78
N ARG A 29 -19.49 26.51 -21.99
CA ARG A 29 -18.75 25.25 -22.21
C ARG A 29 -17.36 25.47 -22.79
N SER A 30 -16.93 26.73 -22.93
CA SER A 30 -15.65 27.10 -23.52
C SER A 30 -14.64 27.43 -22.42
N PRO A 31 -13.54 26.68 -22.27
CA PRO A 31 -12.52 26.98 -21.27
C PRO A 31 -11.80 28.29 -21.62
N ARG A 32 -11.39 29.02 -20.58
CA ARG A 32 -10.62 30.26 -20.67
C ARG A 32 -9.25 30.07 -20.04
N SER A 33 -8.26 30.75 -20.61
CA SER A 33 -6.93 30.86 -20.03
C SER A 33 -6.86 32.11 -19.16
N ILE A 34 -6.27 31.98 -17.98
CA ILE A 34 -6.01 33.10 -17.07
C ILE A 34 -4.52 33.24 -16.84
N VAL A 35 -4.08 34.47 -16.58
CA VAL A 35 -2.69 34.76 -16.17
C VAL A 35 -2.72 35.59 -14.90
N ILE A 36 -1.99 35.12 -13.89
CA ILE A 36 -1.92 35.76 -12.58
C ILE A 36 -0.58 36.48 -12.47
N TYR A 37 -0.63 37.81 -12.43
CA TYR A 37 0.54 38.66 -12.25
C TYR A 37 0.54 39.24 -10.84
N ALA A 38 1.64 39.02 -10.11
CA ALA A 38 1.89 39.65 -8.82
C ALA A 38 3.40 39.58 -8.49
N PRO A 39 3.91 40.42 -7.58
CA PRO A 39 5.25 40.29 -7.04
C PRO A 39 5.50 38.93 -6.39
N ASN A 40 6.77 38.57 -6.19
CA ASN A 40 7.14 37.36 -5.46
C ASN A 40 6.60 37.42 -4.02
N ALA A 41 6.31 36.26 -3.45
CA ALA A 41 5.69 36.09 -2.13
C ALA A 41 4.25 36.63 -1.97
N CYS A 42 3.59 37.14 -3.02
CA CYS A 42 2.17 37.54 -2.97
C CYS A 42 1.16 36.39 -3.14
N GLY A 43 1.56 35.14 -2.89
CA GLY A 43 0.62 34.00 -2.94
C GLY A 43 0.28 33.43 -4.33
N LYS A 44 0.99 33.80 -5.41
CA LYS A 44 0.74 33.25 -6.76
C LYS A 44 0.78 31.72 -6.83
N SER A 45 1.75 31.10 -6.17
CA SER A 45 1.91 29.64 -6.15
C SER A 45 0.79 28.94 -5.38
N VAL A 46 0.06 29.65 -4.52
CA VAL A 46 -1.04 29.10 -3.71
C VAL A 46 -2.18 28.59 -4.60
N TYR A 47 -2.39 29.19 -5.77
CA TYR A 47 -3.40 28.71 -6.73
C TYR A 47 -3.06 27.33 -7.27
N ALA A 48 -1.79 27.09 -7.59
CA ALA A 48 -1.32 25.76 -8.00
C ALA A 48 -1.37 24.76 -6.83
N ASP A 49 -1.07 25.21 -5.61
CA ASP A 49 -1.21 24.40 -4.38
C ASP A 49 -2.66 23.98 -4.14
N ALA A 50 -3.61 24.90 -4.34
CA ALA A 50 -5.04 24.65 -4.18
C ALA A 50 -5.53 23.61 -5.20
N VAL A 51 -5.09 23.69 -6.45
CA VAL A 51 -5.42 22.69 -7.48
C VAL A 51 -4.81 21.33 -7.14
N GLU A 52 -3.53 21.27 -6.75
CA GLU A 52 -2.89 20.01 -6.34
C GLU A 52 -3.61 19.39 -5.14
N TYR A 53 -3.86 20.19 -4.11
CA TYR A 53 -4.58 19.78 -2.92
C TYR A 53 -5.96 19.22 -3.26
N PHE A 54 -6.73 19.93 -4.09
CA PHE A 54 -8.09 19.55 -4.44
C PHE A 54 -8.18 18.16 -5.06
N PHE A 55 -7.25 17.81 -5.97
CA PHE A 55 -7.20 16.52 -6.66
C PHE A 55 -6.33 15.45 -5.96
N SER A 56 -5.72 15.77 -4.83
CA SER A 56 -4.90 14.82 -4.08
C SER A 56 -5.76 13.73 -3.42
N LYS A 57 -5.24 12.50 -3.33
CA LYS A 57 -5.97 11.39 -2.68
C LYS A 57 -6.11 11.59 -1.18
N ASP A 58 -5.09 12.17 -0.56
CA ASP A 58 -4.82 12.23 0.88
C ASP A 58 -4.68 13.67 1.42
N GLY A 59 -5.03 14.68 0.61
CA GLY A 59 -4.87 16.08 0.97
C GLY A 59 -3.43 16.58 0.84
N SER A 60 -2.58 15.85 0.08
CA SER A 60 -1.17 16.17 -0.08
C SER A 60 -0.85 17.11 -1.26
N VAL A 61 0.21 17.90 -1.11
CA VAL A 61 0.79 18.83 -2.07
C VAL A 61 2.27 18.46 -2.20
N ALA A 62 2.69 18.06 -3.40
CA ALA A 62 3.91 17.27 -3.61
C ALA A 62 5.21 17.96 -3.14
N HIS A 63 5.28 19.29 -3.25
CA HIS A 63 6.48 20.07 -2.92
C HIS A 63 6.56 20.49 -1.45
N LEU A 64 5.48 20.36 -0.67
CA LEU A 64 5.45 20.77 0.75
C LEU A 64 6.00 19.71 1.70
N GLY A 65 6.66 18.66 1.18
CA GLY A 65 7.12 17.50 1.97
C GLY A 65 8.58 17.12 1.80
N LYS A 66 9.46 18.07 1.49
CA LYS A 66 10.92 17.86 1.50
C LYS A 66 11.60 19.13 1.99
N GLU A 67 11.60 19.34 3.31
CA GLU A 67 12.65 20.01 4.09
C GLU A 67 12.15 20.13 5.54
N GLY A 68 13.04 19.91 6.50
CA GLY A 68 12.70 19.67 7.89
C GLY A 68 12.26 20.90 8.70
N ALA A 69 12.06 20.62 10.00
CA ALA A 69 11.74 21.53 11.11
C ALA A 69 10.27 22.00 11.20
N ASP A 70 9.37 21.06 11.53
CA ASP A 70 8.41 21.21 12.65
C ASP A 70 7.60 19.91 12.79
N SER A 71 8.22 18.98 13.50
CA SER A 71 7.84 17.57 13.68
C SER A 71 6.61 17.32 14.57
N GLU A 72 5.64 18.24 14.59
CA GLU A 72 4.29 17.99 15.12
C GLU A 72 3.19 18.24 14.07
N ARG A 73 3.51 18.96 12.98
CA ARG A 73 2.60 19.25 11.86
C ARG A 73 3.07 18.64 10.53
N SER A 74 3.93 17.63 10.63
CA SER A 74 4.53 16.89 9.51
C SER A 74 3.47 16.22 8.63
N GLY A 75 3.09 16.91 7.56
CA GLY A 75 2.42 16.30 6.44
C GLY A 75 2.57 17.17 5.21
N ARG A 76 2.48 16.55 4.04
CA ARG A 76 2.37 17.22 2.74
C ARG A 76 1.07 18.04 2.62
N HIS A 77 0.41 18.41 3.70
CA HIS A 77 -0.94 18.96 3.66
C HIS A 77 -0.95 20.43 3.19
N ALA A 78 -2.05 20.85 2.56
CA ALA A 78 -2.27 22.26 2.30
C ALA A 78 -2.33 23.02 3.63
N ILE A 79 -1.62 24.15 3.70
CA ILE A 79 -1.46 24.92 4.93
C ILE A 79 -2.60 25.96 5.01
N PRO A 80 -3.44 25.94 6.06
CA PRO A 80 -4.45 26.97 6.27
C PRO A 80 -3.79 28.34 6.46
N HIS A 81 -4.47 29.41 6.06
CA HIS A 81 -3.99 30.77 6.28
C HIS A 81 -3.90 31.06 7.78
N VAL A 82 -2.82 31.72 8.23
CA VAL A 82 -2.53 31.96 9.66
C VAL A 82 -3.68 32.69 10.37
N LEU A 83 -4.25 33.70 9.73
CA LEU A 83 -5.39 34.49 10.25
C LEU A 83 -6.78 33.85 10.01
N ALA A 84 -6.88 32.64 9.45
CA ALA A 84 -8.17 32.05 9.12
C ALA A 84 -9.03 31.78 10.37
N GLU A 85 -8.40 31.24 11.42
CA GLU A 85 -9.05 30.95 12.70
C GLU A 85 -9.52 32.23 13.40
N GLU A 86 -8.65 33.24 13.49
CA GLU A 86 -8.97 34.54 14.09
C GLU A 86 -10.16 35.22 13.40
N ARG A 87 -10.29 35.06 12.09
CA ARG A 87 -11.38 35.64 11.30
C ARG A 87 -12.61 34.74 11.16
N GLY A 88 -12.62 33.57 11.79
CA GLY A 88 -13.73 32.60 11.66
C GLY A 88 -13.92 32.10 10.23
N ILE A 89 -12.87 32.11 9.40
CA ILE A 89 -12.91 31.64 8.01
C ILE A 89 -12.52 30.18 7.99
N THR A 90 -13.43 29.30 7.56
CA THR A 90 -13.11 27.89 7.31
C THR A 90 -12.29 27.75 6.02
N PRO A 91 -11.04 27.25 6.09
CA PRO A 91 -10.20 27.01 4.93
C PRO A 91 -10.82 25.99 3.98
N GLN A 92 -10.96 26.34 2.70
CA GLN A 92 -11.55 25.43 1.70
C GLN A 92 -11.18 25.80 0.27
N VAL A 93 -11.20 24.79 -0.61
CA VAL A 93 -11.14 24.94 -2.06
C VAL A 93 -12.45 24.43 -2.64
N SER A 94 -13.05 25.20 -3.54
CA SER A 94 -14.23 24.80 -4.30
C SER A 94 -13.94 24.90 -5.79
N MET A 95 -14.38 23.90 -6.56
CA MET A 95 -14.34 23.95 -8.01
C MET A 95 -15.73 23.62 -8.56
N THR A 96 -16.12 24.36 -9.59
CA THR A 96 -17.28 24.02 -10.42
C THR A 96 -16.79 23.38 -11.70
N PHE A 97 -17.30 22.20 -12.00
CA PHE A 97 -17.02 21.47 -13.23
C PHE A 97 -18.25 21.50 -14.14
N VAL A 98 -18.02 21.65 -15.43
CA VAL A 98 -19.06 21.55 -16.46
C VAL A 98 -18.71 20.39 -17.38
N ASN A 99 -19.66 19.51 -17.63
CA ASN A 99 -19.52 18.47 -18.64
C ASN A 99 -19.67 19.11 -20.02
N SER A 100 -18.64 19.02 -20.86
CA SER A 100 -18.65 19.71 -22.16
C SER A 100 -19.68 19.15 -23.14
N ALA A 101 -20.09 17.88 -22.97
CA ALA A 101 -21.08 17.22 -23.82
C ALA A 101 -22.51 17.50 -23.35
N SER A 102 -22.83 17.24 -22.08
CA SER A 102 -24.19 17.41 -21.56
C SER A 102 -24.50 18.83 -21.11
N GLY A 103 -23.50 19.62 -20.71
CA GLY A 103 -23.67 20.92 -20.06
C GLY A 103 -24.03 20.83 -18.58
N GLU A 104 -24.07 19.62 -18.02
CA GLU A 104 -24.29 19.39 -16.60
C GLU A 104 -23.16 20.04 -15.77
N SER A 105 -23.53 20.71 -14.69
CA SER A 105 -22.58 21.35 -13.78
C SER A 105 -22.59 20.68 -12.40
N ILE A 106 -21.41 20.39 -11.87
CA ILE A 106 -21.23 19.91 -10.50
C ILE A 106 -20.33 20.88 -9.74
N GLN A 107 -20.71 21.23 -8.53
CA GLN A 107 -19.88 22.04 -7.63
C GLN A 107 -19.38 21.15 -6.50
N VAL A 108 -18.07 21.12 -6.32
CA VAL A 108 -17.42 20.30 -5.29
C VAL A 108 -16.61 21.21 -4.39
N THR A 109 -16.82 21.09 -3.09
CA THR A 109 -16.10 21.85 -2.06
C THR A 109 -15.34 20.89 -1.17
N ARG A 110 -14.04 21.13 -1.02
CA ARG A 110 -13.14 20.37 -0.16
C ARG A 110 -12.60 21.28 0.95
N PRO A 111 -13.00 21.06 2.22
CA PRO A 111 -12.42 21.80 3.34
C PRO A 111 -10.98 21.35 3.59
N VAL A 112 -10.07 22.30 3.82
CA VAL A 112 -8.67 21.99 4.12
C VAL A 112 -8.59 21.42 5.53
N ARG A 113 -8.08 20.19 5.64
CA ARG A 113 -7.88 19.51 6.92
C ARG A 113 -6.41 19.25 7.16
N THR A 114 -5.94 19.57 8.36
CA THR A 114 -4.61 19.21 8.82
C THR A 114 -4.68 17.83 9.49
N GLY A 115 -4.14 16.79 8.84
CA GLY A 115 -4.02 15.43 9.39
C GLY A 115 -4.37 14.30 8.41
N GLN A 116 -4.13 13.05 8.83
CA GLN A 116 -4.19 11.86 7.97
C GLN A 116 -5.59 11.49 7.40
N ALA A 117 -6.65 12.22 7.75
CA ALA A 117 -8.04 11.88 7.39
C ALA A 117 -8.66 12.85 6.36
N ASP A 118 -7.83 13.42 5.48
CA ASP A 118 -8.28 14.27 4.38
C ASP A 118 -8.52 13.44 3.11
N ASN A 119 -9.65 12.72 3.10
CA ASN A 119 -10.05 11.94 1.95
C ASN A 119 -10.62 12.84 0.84
N MET A 120 -10.28 12.50 -0.40
CA MET A 120 -10.83 13.16 -1.56
C MET A 120 -12.37 13.02 -1.64
N PRO A 121 -13.10 14.10 -1.98
CA PRO A 121 -14.55 14.06 -2.19
C PRO A 121 -14.96 13.00 -3.24
N PRO A 122 -16.00 12.18 -2.99
CA PRO A 122 -16.43 11.13 -3.91
C PRO A 122 -16.79 11.61 -5.32
N GLU A 123 -17.29 12.84 -5.42
CA GLU A 123 -17.68 13.49 -6.67
C GLU A 123 -16.50 13.68 -7.63
N LEU A 124 -15.26 13.64 -7.14
CA LEU A 124 -14.06 13.77 -7.97
C LEU A 124 -13.59 12.45 -8.59
N TYR A 125 -14.00 11.29 -8.06
CA TYR A 125 -13.56 9.99 -8.59
C TYR A 125 -13.87 9.81 -10.08
N PRO A 126 -15.09 10.13 -10.58
CA PRO A 126 -15.41 10.03 -12.01
C PRO A 126 -14.54 10.94 -12.88
N ILE A 127 -14.22 12.14 -12.39
CA ILE A 127 -13.42 13.13 -13.13
C ILE A 127 -11.97 12.66 -13.24
N ILE A 128 -11.41 12.14 -12.13
CA ILE A 128 -10.02 11.69 -12.07
C ILE A 128 -9.82 10.39 -12.85
N GLY A 129 -10.80 9.49 -12.83
CA GLY A 129 -10.74 8.24 -13.59
C GLY A 129 -10.55 8.45 -15.09
N VAL A 130 -11.10 9.54 -15.64
CA VAL A 130 -10.98 9.87 -17.07
C VAL A 130 -9.69 10.62 -17.39
N ALA A 131 -9.15 11.38 -16.44
CA ALA A 131 -7.93 12.16 -16.62
C ALA A 131 -6.90 11.84 -15.53
N PRO A 132 -6.20 10.68 -15.60
CA PRO A 132 -5.22 10.30 -14.59
C PRO A 132 -3.96 11.19 -14.61
N ALA A 133 -3.77 11.98 -15.68
CA ALA A 133 -2.63 12.85 -15.89
C ALA A 133 -2.42 13.87 -14.78
N HIS A 134 -1.16 14.26 -14.61
CA HIS A 134 -0.79 15.35 -13.71
C HIS A 134 -1.33 16.69 -14.25
N ARG A 135 -2.00 17.47 -13.38
CA ARG A 135 -2.77 18.67 -13.79
C ARG A 135 -2.03 19.99 -13.58
N VAL A 136 -0.90 19.96 -12.90
CA VAL A 136 -0.15 21.16 -12.52
C VAL A 136 1.28 21.04 -13.01
N LEU A 137 1.80 22.08 -13.63
CA LEU A 137 3.19 22.15 -14.06
C LEU A 137 3.88 23.25 -13.24
N ARG A 138 4.83 22.89 -12.39
CA ARG A 138 5.52 23.83 -11.49
C ARG A 138 6.73 24.47 -12.15
N GLN A 139 7.21 25.55 -11.52
CA GLN A 139 8.24 26.46 -12.04
C GLN A 139 9.60 25.82 -12.37
N HIS A 140 9.87 24.60 -11.92
CA HIS A 140 11.11 23.89 -12.28
C HIS A 140 10.85 22.52 -12.91
N ASP A 141 9.59 22.12 -13.11
CA ASP A 141 9.27 20.78 -13.58
C ASP A 141 9.77 20.54 -15.01
N LEU A 142 9.62 21.53 -15.91
CA LEU A 142 10.12 21.43 -17.28
C LEU A 142 11.65 21.37 -17.33
N ARG A 143 12.33 22.25 -16.59
CA ARG A 143 13.79 22.24 -16.53
C ARG A 143 14.29 20.92 -15.95
N ARG A 144 13.70 20.48 -14.84
CA ARG A 144 14.05 19.21 -14.20
C ARG A 144 13.83 18.03 -15.15
N PHE A 145 12.71 18.01 -15.86
CA PHE A 145 12.40 16.99 -16.86
C PHE A 145 13.44 16.94 -17.99
N ILE A 146 13.89 18.09 -18.48
CA ILE A 146 14.82 18.17 -19.62
C ILE A 146 16.28 17.94 -19.19
N VAL A 147 16.70 18.57 -18.10
CA VAL A 147 18.12 18.72 -17.70
C VAL A 147 18.52 17.71 -16.64
N ASP A 148 17.68 17.51 -15.63
CA ASP A 148 18.09 16.81 -14.40
C ASP A 148 17.69 15.33 -14.41
N MET A 149 16.67 14.95 -15.19
CA MET A 149 16.14 13.58 -15.22
C MET A 149 16.91 12.67 -16.18
N THR A 150 17.25 11.47 -15.71
CA THR A 150 17.78 10.39 -16.55
C THR A 150 16.73 9.92 -17.58
N PRO A 151 17.13 9.22 -18.67
CA PRO A 151 16.17 8.66 -19.62
C PRO A 151 15.08 7.80 -18.98
N GLY A 152 15.44 6.94 -18.01
CA GLY A 152 14.48 6.13 -17.26
C GLY A 152 13.53 6.98 -16.41
N ALA A 153 14.04 8.01 -15.72
CA ALA A 153 13.20 8.91 -14.93
C ALA A 153 12.23 9.73 -15.80
N ARG A 154 12.66 10.16 -17.00
CA ARG A 154 11.78 10.81 -17.98
C ARG A 154 10.69 9.88 -18.48
N TYR A 155 11.03 8.62 -18.77
CA TYR A 155 10.04 7.62 -19.16
C TYR A 155 9.00 7.38 -18.06
N ALA A 156 9.44 7.26 -16.79
CA ALA A 156 8.54 7.13 -15.65
C ALA A 156 7.61 8.34 -15.47
N GLU A 157 8.11 9.56 -15.65
CA GLU A 157 7.27 10.77 -15.61
C GLU A 157 6.26 10.82 -16.76
N LEU A 158 6.66 10.47 -17.98
CA LEU A 158 5.73 10.39 -19.11
C LEU A 158 4.67 9.31 -18.89
N SER A 159 5.10 8.11 -18.47
CA SER A 159 4.21 7.01 -18.07
C SER A 159 3.20 7.47 -17.03
N ARG A 160 3.63 8.23 -16.02
CA ARG A 160 2.74 8.85 -15.03
C ARG A 160 1.77 9.86 -15.66
N TRP A 161 2.21 10.73 -16.57
CA TRP A 161 1.32 11.69 -17.26
C TRP A 161 0.28 11.01 -18.13
N PHE A 162 0.62 9.91 -18.80
CA PHE A 162 -0.32 9.16 -19.62
C PHE A 162 -1.16 8.13 -18.84
N GLY A 163 -0.92 7.97 -17.54
CA GLY A 163 -1.60 6.95 -16.73
C GLY A 163 -1.17 5.51 -17.04
N LEU A 164 0.02 5.32 -17.63
CA LEU A 164 0.59 4.04 -18.03
C LEU A 164 1.43 3.38 -16.93
N THR A 165 1.43 3.93 -15.72
CA THR A 165 2.24 3.44 -14.59
C THR A 165 2.00 1.97 -14.27
N ARG A 166 0.79 1.45 -14.55
CA ARG A 166 0.51 0.01 -14.40
C ARG A 166 1.27 -0.83 -15.44
N LEU A 167 1.32 -0.39 -16.70
CA LEU A 167 2.04 -1.09 -17.75
C LEU A 167 3.54 -1.07 -17.50
N GLU A 168 4.07 0.06 -17.05
CA GLU A 168 5.49 0.17 -16.64
C GLU A 168 5.84 -0.83 -15.54
N LYS A 169 5.00 -0.96 -14.50
CA LYS A 169 5.22 -1.97 -13.45
C LYS A 169 5.15 -3.41 -13.97
N VAL A 170 4.21 -3.70 -14.87
CA VAL A 170 4.11 -5.03 -15.48
C VAL A 170 5.35 -5.34 -16.30
N LEU A 171 5.83 -4.39 -17.11
CA LEU A 171 7.06 -4.55 -17.89
C LEU A 171 8.26 -4.80 -16.98
N GLN A 172 8.41 -4.01 -15.91
CA GLN A 172 9.49 -4.19 -14.95
C GLN A 172 9.46 -5.57 -14.28
N HIS A 173 8.27 -6.07 -13.92
CA HIS A 173 8.13 -7.42 -13.39
C HIS A 173 8.52 -8.49 -14.42
N LEU A 174 8.10 -8.33 -15.68
CA LEU A 174 8.45 -9.26 -16.75
C LEU A 174 9.96 -9.28 -17.03
N GLU A 175 10.61 -8.11 -17.10
CA GLU A 175 12.07 -8.00 -17.24
C GLU A 175 12.79 -8.67 -16.07
N THR A 176 12.32 -8.43 -14.84
CA THR A 176 12.89 -9.08 -13.65
C THR A 176 12.74 -10.59 -13.73
N THR A 177 11.57 -11.10 -14.12
CA THR A 177 11.35 -12.53 -14.31
C THR A 177 12.24 -13.09 -15.43
N SER A 178 12.37 -12.40 -16.57
CA SER A 178 13.25 -12.80 -17.67
C SER A 178 14.70 -12.94 -17.20
N ASN A 179 15.21 -11.93 -16.50
CA ASN A 179 16.58 -11.94 -15.97
C ASN A 179 16.78 -13.08 -14.95
N VAL A 180 15.78 -13.38 -14.12
CA VAL A 180 15.84 -14.51 -13.19
C VAL A 180 15.83 -15.85 -13.93
N LEU A 181 15.05 -15.99 -15.00
CA LEU A 181 15.03 -17.19 -15.82
C LEU A 181 16.34 -17.38 -16.59
N GLU A 182 16.92 -16.31 -17.14
CA GLU A 182 18.20 -16.35 -17.85
C GLU A 182 19.40 -16.62 -16.94
N SER A 183 19.37 -16.13 -15.70
CA SER A 183 20.44 -16.35 -14.72
C SER A 183 20.35 -17.71 -14.01
N ARG A 184 19.23 -18.42 -14.12
CA ARG A 184 19.07 -19.75 -13.56
C ARG A 184 19.39 -20.82 -14.58
N ASP A 185 20.38 -21.62 -14.26
CA ASP A 185 20.66 -22.86 -14.96
C ASP A 185 19.74 -23.97 -14.42
N PHE A 186 18.56 -24.09 -15.01
CA PHE A 186 17.59 -25.11 -14.61
C PHE A 186 18.10 -26.53 -14.82
N GLU A 187 18.93 -26.77 -15.82
CA GLU A 187 19.52 -28.09 -16.08
C GLU A 187 20.45 -28.45 -14.93
N ARG A 188 21.33 -27.53 -14.52
CA ARG A 188 22.17 -27.73 -13.35
C ARG A 188 21.36 -27.92 -12.06
N GLU A 189 20.32 -27.12 -11.81
CA GLU A 189 19.47 -27.31 -10.62
C GLU A 189 18.79 -28.68 -10.63
N ILE A 190 18.32 -29.16 -11.78
CA ILE A 190 17.72 -30.50 -11.93
C ILE A 190 18.77 -31.59 -11.69
N GLU A 191 19.96 -31.47 -12.27
CA GLU A 191 21.06 -32.41 -12.07
C GLU A 191 21.48 -32.51 -10.60
N GLU A 192 21.63 -31.36 -9.93
CA GLU A 192 21.94 -31.31 -8.49
C GLU A 192 20.84 -32.01 -7.67
N ARG A 193 19.56 -31.84 -8.02
CA ARG A 193 18.45 -32.53 -7.33
C ARG A 193 18.41 -34.03 -7.59
N VAL A 194 18.73 -34.49 -8.80
CA VAL A 194 18.83 -35.92 -9.10
C VAL A 194 20.01 -36.54 -8.35
N GLN A 195 21.15 -35.85 -8.26
CA GLN A 195 22.28 -36.27 -7.44
C GLN A 195 21.94 -36.33 -5.94
N ASP A 196 21.20 -35.35 -5.42
CA ASP A 196 20.70 -35.35 -4.04
C ASP A 196 19.83 -36.59 -3.76
N ILE A 197 18.95 -36.98 -4.69
CA ILE A 197 18.11 -38.18 -4.56
C ILE A 197 18.97 -39.43 -4.45
N ALA A 198 19.94 -39.60 -5.36
CA ALA A 198 20.87 -40.73 -5.32
C ALA A 198 21.66 -40.76 -4.00
N ARG A 199 22.16 -39.60 -3.57
CA ARG A 199 22.90 -39.47 -2.31
C ARG A 199 22.05 -39.81 -1.08
N HIS A 200 20.82 -39.32 -1.01
CA HIS A 200 19.93 -39.53 0.14
C HIS A 200 19.30 -40.91 0.19
N THR A 201 19.15 -41.59 -0.96
CA THR A 201 18.63 -42.96 -1.04
C THR A 201 19.73 -44.03 -1.02
N ASN A 202 20.99 -43.66 -0.76
CA ASN A 202 22.15 -44.55 -0.83
C ASN A 202 22.27 -45.28 -2.19
N ASN A 203 22.01 -44.56 -3.28
CA ASN A 203 21.98 -45.05 -4.66
C ASN A 203 20.88 -46.08 -4.98
N SER A 204 19.87 -46.23 -4.12
CA SER A 204 18.70 -47.06 -4.44
C SER A 204 17.79 -46.43 -5.49
N VAL A 205 17.78 -45.09 -5.57
CA VAL A 205 17.04 -44.34 -6.59
C VAL A 205 18.01 -43.37 -7.26
N THR A 206 18.34 -43.61 -8.53
CA THR A 206 19.37 -42.85 -9.27
C THR A 206 18.80 -41.82 -10.24
N GLU A 207 17.49 -41.86 -10.47
CA GLU A 207 16.76 -40.94 -11.34
C GLU A 207 15.55 -40.38 -10.59
N TYR A 208 14.98 -39.28 -11.08
CA TYR A 208 13.76 -38.75 -10.48
C TYR A 208 12.55 -39.63 -10.85
N ASP A 209 12.19 -40.53 -9.93
CA ASP A 209 10.93 -41.29 -9.97
C ASP A 209 10.22 -41.12 -8.63
N GLU A 210 9.09 -40.40 -8.65
CA GLU A 210 8.28 -40.11 -7.47
C GLU A 210 7.85 -41.40 -6.75
N ARG A 211 7.47 -42.45 -7.48
CA ARG A 211 7.03 -43.71 -6.87
C ARG A 211 8.20 -44.43 -6.23
N ALA A 212 9.34 -44.52 -6.91
CA ALA A 212 10.53 -45.16 -6.36
C ALA A 212 11.04 -44.46 -5.08
N VAL A 213 10.96 -43.14 -5.01
CA VAL A 213 11.31 -42.38 -3.80
C VAL A 213 10.34 -42.66 -2.65
N LEU A 214 9.03 -42.72 -2.93
CA LEU A 214 8.02 -43.03 -1.93
C LEU A 214 8.12 -44.47 -1.43
N ASP A 215 8.37 -45.43 -2.32
CA ASP A 215 8.62 -46.84 -1.99
C ASP A 215 9.89 -47.00 -1.13
N TRP A 216 10.96 -46.27 -1.47
CA TRP A 216 12.17 -46.24 -0.65
C TRP A 216 11.89 -45.65 0.74
N CYS A 217 11.14 -44.56 0.82
CA CYS A 217 10.72 -43.96 2.08
C CYS A 217 9.87 -44.92 2.91
N ALA A 218 8.98 -45.68 2.28
CA ALA A 218 8.15 -46.69 2.93
C ALA A 218 9.00 -47.82 3.51
N ALA A 219 9.93 -48.37 2.72
CA ALA A 219 10.84 -49.42 3.16
C ALA A 219 11.76 -48.98 4.31
N GLU A 220 12.33 -47.77 4.23
CA GLU A 220 13.18 -47.24 5.31
C GLU A 220 12.35 -46.93 6.56
N THR A 221 11.11 -46.46 6.41
CA THR A 221 10.18 -46.28 7.53
C THR A 221 9.83 -47.61 8.18
N GLU A 222 9.54 -48.65 7.40
CA GLU A 222 9.26 -50.00 7.90
C GLU A 222 10.46 -50.55 8.67
N ARG A 223 11.69 -50.35 8.17
CA ARG A 223 12.92 -50.76 8.84
C ARG A 223 13.02 -50.23 10.28
N HIS A 224 12.62 -48.98 10.51
CA HIS A 224 12.72 -48.32 11.83
C HIS A 224 11.45 -48.45 12.69
N LEU A 225 10.26 -48.59 12.08
CA LEU A 225 8.97 -48.70 12.79
C LEU A 225 8.50 -50.15 13.00
N GLY A 226 9.02 -51.11 12.23
CA GLY A 226 8.60 -52.51 12.26
C GLY A 226 7.16 -52.75 11.80
N LYS A 227 6.54 -51.78 11.12
CA LYS A 227 5.17 -51.86 10.60
C LYS A 227 5.20 -51.60 9.09
N GLY A 228 4.61 -52.49 8.30
CA GLY A 228 4.40 -52.28 6.88
C GLY A 228 3.48 -51.08 6.67
N LEU A 229 4.08 -49.96 6.26
CA LEU A 229 3.41 -48.69 6.08
C LEU A 229 3.55 -48.32 4.60
N THR A 230 2.44 -48.37 3.86
CA THR A 230 2.41 -47.86 2.48
C THR A 230 2.41 -46.34 2.53
N ILE A 231 3.23 -45.72 1.69
CA ILE A 231 3.33 -44.27 1.56
C ILE A 231 3.00 -43.96 0.10
N ASP A 232 1.74 -43.65 -0.19
CA ASP A 232 1.27 -43.41 -1.56
C ASP A 232 1.20 -41.89 -1.86
N SER A 233 1.48 -41.05 -0.87
CA SER A 233 1.41 -39.60 -0.99
C SER A 233 2.38 -38.85 -0.08
N LEU A 234 2.67 -37.59 -0.46
CA LEU A 234 3.48 -36.68 0.34
C LEU A 234 2.91 -36.43 1.75
N GLU A 235 1.59 -36.41 1.90
CA GLU A 235 0.96 -36.22 3.21
C GLU A 235 1.14 -37.43 4.14
N GLU A 236 1.14 -38.63 3.57
CA GLU A 236 1.47 -39.86 4.31
C GLU A 236 2.95 -39.90 4.69
N MET A 237 3.84 -39.45 3.79
CA MET A 237 5.27 -39.30 4.09
C MET A 237 5.50 -38.34 5.26
N LYS A 238 4.81 -37.18 5.29
CA LYS A 238 4.88 -36.23 6.41
C LYS A 238 4.40 -36.86 7.72
N LYS A 239 3.34 -37.67 7.69
CA LYS A 239 2.85 -38.40 8.88
C LYS A 239 3.86 -39.45 9.36
N ALA A 240 4.48 -40.18 8.43
CA ALA A 240 5.54 -41.15 8.74
C ALA A 240 6.75 -40.47 9.41
N VAL A 241 7.24 -39.35 8.85
CA VAL A 241 8.34 -38.56 9.43
C VAL A 241 8.01 -38.07 10.84
N ARG A 242 6.79 -37.58 11.10
CA ARG A 242 6.37 -37.19 12.46
C ARG A 242 6.41 -38.38 13.42
N THR A 243 6.04 -39.57 12.97
CA THR A 243 6.02 -40.78 13.77
C THR A 243 7.43 -41.26 14.09
N LEU A 244 8.33 -41.27 13.10
CA LEU A 244 9.75 -41.54 13.29
C LEU A 244 10.41 -40.56 14.26
N LYS A 245 10.13 -39.25 14.13
CA LYS A 245 10.61 -38.22 15.08
C LYS A 245 10.12 -38.47 16.51
N ARG A 246 8.87 -38.89 16.69
CA ARG A 246 8.33 -39.25 18.02
C ARG A 246 9.03 -40.47 18.62
N LEU A 247 9.32 -41.50 17.82
CA LEU A 247 10.07 -42.66 18.29
C LEU A 247 11.52 -42.32 18.61
N GLN A 248 12.19 -41.58 17.73
CA GLN A 248 13.53 -41.04 18.00
C GLN A 248 13.53 -40.29 19.33
N GLY A 249 12.50 -39.48 19.58
CA GLY A 249 12.32 -38.80 20.85
C GLY A 249 12.17 -39.70 22.04
N ARG A 250 11.35 -40.75 21.96
CA ARG A 250 11.20 -41.75 23.03
C ARG A 250 12.53 -42.46 23.32
N ILE A 251 13.29 -42.81 22.28
CA ILE A 251 14.60 -43.44 22.41
C ILE A 251 15.60 -42.49 23.08
N ILE A 252 15.63 -41.22 22.68
CA ILE A 252 16.50 -40.20 23.30
C ILE A 252 16.10 -39.94 24.77
N LEU A 253 14.80 -39.94 25.08
CA LEU A 253 14.28 -39.83 26.45
C LEU A 253 14.65 -41.01 27.35
N SER A 254 14.87 -42.20 26.76
CA SER A 254 15.39 -43.36 27.49
C SER A 254 16.93 -43.38 27.65
N SER A 255 17.62 -42.42 27.04
CA SER A 255 19.08 -42.25 27.12
C SER A 255 19.46 -41.09 28.06
N ALA A 256 20.75 -41.00 28.45
CA ALA A 256 21.27 -39.95 29.34
C ALA A 256 21.06 -38.49 28.86
N ALA A 257 20.56 -38.28 27.64
CA ALA A 257 20.24 -36.97 27.04
C ALA A 257 18.77 -36.53 27.20
N ALA A 258 17.99 -37.20 28.05
CA ALA A 258 16.56 -36.96 28.22
C ALA A 258 16.17 -35.51 28.57
N GLN A 259 16.97 -34.81 29.38
CA GLN A 259 16.67 -33.45 29.84
C GLN A 259 16.72 -32.41 28.70
N SER A 260 17.73 -32.47 27.83
CA SER A 260 17.86 -31.54 26.69
C SER A 260 16.79 -31.79 25.62
N TYR A 261 16.37 -33.05 25.45
CA TYR A 261 15.32 -33.40 24.51
C TYR A 261 13.93 -33.01 25.03
N GLN A 262 13.65 -33.16 26.33
CA GLN A 262 12.44 -32.62 26.95
C GLN A 262 12.35 -31.10 26.75
N ALA A 263 13.43 -30.36 27.04
CA ALA A 263 13.45 -28.91 26.88
C ALA A 263 13.13 -28.46 25.43
N LYS A 264 13.63 -29.17 24.42
CA LYS A 264 13.32 -28.90 23.01
C LYS A 264 11.86 -29.18 22.67
N LEU A 265 11.30 -30.30 23.14
CA LEU A 265 9.89 -30.66 22.95
C LEU A 265 8.95 -29.62 23.56
N THR A 266 9.27 -29.12 24.76
CA THR A 266 8.50 -28.06 25.42
C THR A 266 8.55 -26.77 24.60
N LEU A 267 9.71 -26.40 24.06
CA LEU A 267 9.84 -25.22 23.18
C LEU A 267 9.06 -25.38 21.87
N GLU A 268 9.08 -26.54 21.24
CA GLU A 268 8.30 -26.80 20.02
C GLU A 268 6.78 -26.80 20.30
N GLN A 269 6.35 -27.33 21.45
CA GLN A 269 4.95 -27.24 21.89
C GLN A 269 4.53 -25.80 22.19
N MET A 270 5.32 -25.04 22.94
CA MET A 270 5.07 -23.62 23.22
C MET A 270 5.05 -22.79 21.93
N ALA A 271 5.94 -23.05 20.97
CA ALA A 271 5.93 -22.38 19.68
C ALA A 271 4.68 -22.73 18.85
N THR A 272 4.25 -23.99 18.88
CA THR A 272 3.03 -24.43 18.18
C THR A 272 1.78 -23.83 18.83
N GLU A 273 1.71 -23.77 20.16
CA GLU A 273 0.64 -23.14 20.92
C GLU A 273 0.59 -21.62 20.74
N LEU A 274 1.73 -20.96 20.56
CA LEU A 274 1.77 -19.53 20.23
C LEU A 274 1.14 -19.24 18.85
N THR A 275 1.28 -20.16 17.89
CA THR A 275 0.84 -20.02 16.50
C THR A 275 -0.47 -20.73 16.13
N SER A 276 -1.08 -21.47 17.07
CA SER A 276 -2.34 -22.19 16.82
C SER A 276 -3.54 -21.24 16.77
N GLN A 277 -4.68 -21.72 16.24
CA GLN A 277 -5.90 -20.92 16.08
C GLN A 277 -6.44 -20.30 17.39
N ASP A 278 -6.16 -20.95 18.52
CA ASP A 278 -6.49 -20.48 19.88
C ASP A 278 -5.26 -19.95 20.63
N GLY A 279 -4.16 -19.72 19.91
CA GLY A 279 -2.88 -19.32 20.46
C GLY A 279 -2.85 -17.89 20.97
N GLN A 280 -1.95 -17.60 21.91
CA GLN A 280 -1.85 -16.28 22.54
C GLN A 280 -1.61 -15.13 21.54
N LEU A 281 -0.92 -15.37 20.42
CA LEU A 281 -0.72 -14.36 19.39
C LEU A 281 -2.01 -14.01 18.64
N GLN A 282 -2.86 -15.01 18.37
CA GLN A 282 -4.13 -14.80 17.69
C GLN A 282 -5.18 -14.20 18.64
N ALA A 283 -5.12 -14.54 19.93
CA ALA A 283 -5.89 -13.87 20.98
C ALA A 283 -5.47 -12.39 21.13
N CYS A 284 -4.16 -12.08 21.07
CA CYS A 284 -3.67 -10.71 21.05
C CYS A 284 -4.10 -9.95 19.80
N ASP A 285 -4.06 -10.57 18.62
CA ASP A 285 -4.51 -9.94 17.37
C ASP A 285 -6.02 -9.66 17.38
N THR A 286 -6.82 -10.61 17.88
CA THR A 286 -8.27 -10.43 18.08
C THR A 286 -8.57 -9.33 19.10
N ALA A 287 -7.86 -9.31 20.24
CA ALA A 287 -7.99 -8.26 21.25
C ALA A 287 -7.59 -6.88 20.72
N LEU A 288 -6.58 -6.81 19.83
CA LEU A 288 -6.16 -5.58 19.18
C LEU A 288 -7.23 -5.07 18.20
N ILE A 289 -7.82 -5.97 17.41
CA ILE A 289 -8.93 -5.66 16.50
C ILE A 289 -10.13 -5.14 17.28
N ASP A 290 -10.49 -5.78 18.40
CA ASP A 290 -11.59 -5.37 19.26
C ASP A 290 -11.32 -4.02 19.94
N ALA A 291 -10.09 -3.79 20.41
CA ALA A 291 -9.68 -2.50 20.98
C ALA A 291 -9.80 -1.35 19.95
N VAL A 292 -9.33 -1.58 18.70
CA VAL A 292 -9.46 -0.61 17.61
C VAL A 292 -10.92 -0.36 17.24
N ALA A 293 -11.77 -1.39 17.23
CA ALA A 293 -13.20 -1.26 16.98
C ALA A 293 -13.91 -0.48 18.08
N ALA A 294 -13.57 -0.73 19.35
CA ALA A 294 -14.09 0.00 20.50
C ALA A 294 -13.70 1.48 20.45
N GLU A 295 -12.44 1.80 20.12
CA GLU A 295 -11.96 3.18 19.99
C GLU A 295 -12.68 3.94 18.86
N ARG A 296 -12.94 3.28 17.73
CA ARG A 296 -13.72 3.87 16.63
C ARG A 296 -15.16 4.15 17.05
N ARG A 297 -15.77 3.27 17.86
CA ARG A 297 -17.14 3.43 18.36
C ARG A 297 -17.24 4.58 19.36
N THR A 298 -16.30 4.70 20.30
CA THR A 298 -16.26 5.82 21.25
C THR A 298 -16.01 7.15 20.53
N LYS A 299 -15.12 7.20 19.55
CA LYS A 299 -14.92 8.40 18.71
C LYS A 299 -16.20 8.81 17.97
N ARG A 300 -16.96 7.86 17.40
CA ARG A 300 -18.25 8.14 16.77
C ARG A 300 -19.27 8.69 17.77
N LEU A 301 -19.37 8.10 18.96
CA LEU A 301 -20.30 8.57 20.01
C LEU A 301 -19.92 9.95 20.54
N LEU A 302 -18.63 10.22 20.75
CA LEU A 302 -18.14 11.56 21.13
C LEU A 302 -18.45 12.60 20.05
N THR A 303 -18.33 12.23 18.77
CA THR A 303 -18.68 13.11 17.65
C THR A 303 -20.19 13.36 17.58
N ALA A 304 -21.01 12.33 17.81
CA ALA A 304 -22.46 12.45 17.87
C ALA A 304 -22.93 13.28 19.07
N ALA A 305 -22.32 13.12 20.24
CA ALA A 305 -22.60 13.91 21.43
C ALA A 305 -22.21 15.39 21.24
N LYS A 306 -21.03 15.65 20.64
CA LYS A 306 -20.65 17.01 20.22
C LYS A 306 -21.64 17.60 19.22
N ASN A 307 -22.27 16.83 18.35
CA ASN A 307 -23.27 17.35 17.42
C ASN A 307 -24.67 17.51 18.05
N SER A 308 -24.94 16.83 19.18
CA SER A 308 -26.20 16.91 19.92
C SER A 308 -26.24 18.09 20.89
N VAL A 309 -25.12 18.41 21.55
CA VAL A 309 -25.03 19.55 22.50
C VAL A 309 -25.20 20.91 21.80
N PHE A 310 -24.98 20.97 20.48
CA PHE A 310 -25.14 22.19 19.68
C PHE A 310 -26.45 22.24 18.87
N ARG A 311 -27.45 21.42 19.21
CA ARG A 311 -28.80 21.47 18.60
C ARG A 311 -29.90 22.03 19.50
N GLU A 312 -29.58 22.39 20.75
CA GLU A 312 -30.53 23.00 21.71
C GLU A 312 -30.13 24.42 22.15
N ILE A 313 -29.33 25.13 21.35
CA ILE A 313 -29.17 26.60 21.43
C ILE A 313 -29.45 27.15 20.04
#